data_AF-A0A956PWJ6-F1
#
_entry.id   AF-A0A956PWJ6-F1
#
_cell.length_a   1.000
_cell.length_b   1.000
_cell.length_c   1.000
_cell.angle_alpha   90.00
_cell.angle_beta   90.00
_cell.angle_gamma   90.00
#
_symmetry.space_group_name_H-M   'P 1'
#
loop_
_entity.id
_entity.type
_entity.pdbx_description
1 polymer ?
#
loop_
_entity_poly.entity_id
_entity_poly.type
_entity_poly.pdbx_seq_one_letter_code
_entity_poly.pdbx_strand_id
1 'polypeptide(L)' 'MEAGQVLVIVGLIVSVVAFLFFRLPGVPFFFMGPIWRARRYLTSAGVSLWASGAVLSLVGIALHLSS' A
#
# COMPACT_ATOMS: atom_id res chain seq x y z
N MET A 1 18.60 7.65 -8.93
CA MET A 1 17.25 7.61 -8.34
C MET A 1 17.28 8.46 -7.09
N GLU A 2 16.38 9.42 -6.99
CA GLU A 2 16.24 10.21 -5.75
C GLU A 2 15.59 9.37 -4.65
N ALA A 3 15.93 9.65 -3.40
CA ALA A 3 15.40 8.92 -2.24
C ALA A 3 13.86 8.91 -2.21
N GLY A 4 13.22 10.01 -2.64
CA GLY A 4 11.77 10.10 -2.77
C GLY A 4 11.19 9.06 -3.74
N GLN A 5 11.79 8.89 -4.92
CA GLN A 5 11.34 7.90 -5.92
C GLN A 5 11.45 6.46 -5.39
N VAL A 6 12.54 6.15 -4.67
CA VAL A 6 12.73 4.83 -4.04
C VAL A 6 11.62 4.55 -3.04
N LEU A 7 11.30 5.51 -2.18
CA LEU A 7 10.25 5.37 -1.17
C LEU A 7 8.86 5.19 -1.79
N VAL A 8 8.56 5.89 -2.89
CA VAL A 8 7.31 5.68 -3.65
C VAL A 8 7.22 4.27 -4.19
N ILE A 9 8.27 3.78 -4.84
CA ILE A 9 8.28 2.43 -5.42
C ILE A 9 8.15 1.37 -4.32
N VAL A 10 8.89 1.50 -3.23
CA VAL A 10 8.81 0.58 -2.09
C VAL A 10 7.42 0.59 -1.48
N GLY A 11 6.82 1.76 -1.24
CA GLY A 11 5.47 1.88 -0.71
C GLY A 11 4.41 1.24 -1.60
N LEU A 12 4.53 1.40 -2.93
CA LEU A 12 3.68 0.72 -3.90
C LEU A 12 3.85 -0.80 -3.87
N ILE A 13 5.09 -1.31 -3.85
CA ILE A 13 5.36 -2.75 -3.76
C ILE A 13 4.77 -3.34 -2.48
N VAL A 14 4.97 -2.69 -1.33
CA VAL A 14 4.40 -3.14 -0.06
C VAL A 14 2.88 -3.17 -0.13
N SER A 15 2.24 -2.17 -0.73
CA SER A 15 0.79 -2.11 -0.89
C SER A 15 0.27 -3.24 -1.80
N VAL A 16 0.98 -3.54 -2.88
CA VAL A 16 0.66 -4.65 -3.78
C VAL A 16 0.83 -5.99 -3.08
N VAL A 17 1.96 -6.22 -2.39
CA VAL A 17 2.23 -7.45 -1.63
C VAL A 17 1.17 -7.65 -0.54
N ALA A 18 0.83 -6.59 0.19
CA ALA A 18 -0.26 -6.63 1.17
C ALA A 18 -1.56 -7.11 0.53
N PHE A 19 -1.92 -6.58 -0.63
CA PHE A 19 -3.14 -6.96 -1.32
C PHE A 19 -3.10 -8.37 -1.91
N LEU A 20 -1.97 -8.83 -2.45
CA LEU A 20 -1.85 -10.12 -3.09
C LEU A 20 -1.83 -11.28 -2.09
N PHE A 21 -1.09 -11.13 -0.99
CA PHE A 21 -0.82 -12.23 -0.05
C PHE A 21 -1.73 -12.23 1.17
N PHE A 22 -2.29 -11.08 1.55
CA PHE A 22 -3.09 -10.95 2.77
C PHE A 22 -4.57 -10.67 2.50
N ARG A 23 -5.03 -10.95 1.28
CA ARG A 23 -6.43 -10.87 0.89
C ARG A 23 -7.28 -11.90 1.62
N LEU A 24 -8.48 -11.50 2.00
CA LEU A 24 -9.49 -12.43 2.50
C LEU A 24 -10.00 -13.33 1.36
N PRO A 25 -10.36 -14.59 1.65
CA PRO A 25 -10.94 -15.49 0.67
C PRO A 25 -12.26 -14.91 0.12
N GLY A 26 -12.50 -15.08 -1.19
CA GLY A 26 -13.69 -14.58 -1.88
C GLY A 26 -13.62 -13.15 -2.41
N VAL A 27 -12.56 -12.38 -2.08
CA VAL A 27 -12.35 -11.06 -2.68
C VAL A 27 -11.73 -11.22 -4.08
N PRO A 28 -12.26 -10.54 -5.11
CA PRO A 28 -11.70 -10.61 -6.46
C PRO A 28 -10.32 -9.92 -6.54
N PHE A 29 -9.51 -10.35 -7.51
CA PHE A 29 -8.14 -9.84 -7.68
C PHE A 29 -8.10 -8.36 -8.10
N PHE A 30 -9.09 -7.90 -8.86
CA PHE A 30 -9.19 -6.50 -9.31
C PHE A 30 -10.14 -5.67 -8.44
N PHE A 31 -10.20 -5.97 -7.14
CA PHE A 31 -11.07 -5.23 -6.23
C PHE A 31 -10.44 -3.89 -5.82
N MET A 32 -10.98 -2.78 -6.32
CA MET A 32 -10.70 -1.44 -5.77
C MET A 32 -11.69 -1.14 -4.64
N GLY A 33 -11.27 -1.47 -3.42
CA GLY A 33 -11.98 -1.10 -2.20
C GLY A 33 -11.44 0.20 -1.60
N PRO A 34 -12.29 0.99 -0.92
CA PRO A 34 -11.83 2.16 -0.20
C PRO A 34 -11.00 1.80 1.04
N ILE A 35 -9.90 2.53 1.26
CA ILE A 35 -8.92 2.38 2.36
C ILE A 35 -9.56 2.13 3.73
N TRP A 36 -10.53 2.98 4.08
CA TRP A 36 -11.19 2.94 5.39
C TRP A 36 -12.02 1.67 5.62
N ARG A 37 -12.22 0.84 4.59
CA ARG A 37 -12.86 -0.48 4.68
C ARG A 37 -11.90 -1.64 4.44
N ALA A 38 -10.58 -1.43 4.51
CA ALA A 38 -9.56 -2.45 4.28
C ALA A 38 -9.77 -3.76 5.06
N ARG A 39 -10.29 -3.68 6.28
CA ARG A 39 -10.63 -4.86 7.10
C ARG A 39 -11.68 -5.80 6.49
N ARG A 40 -12.48 -5.33 5.52
CA ARG A 40 -13.49 -6.16 4.84
C ARG A 40 -12.90 -7.04 3.74
N TYR A 41 -11.68 -6.76 3.30
CA TYR A 41 -11.06 -7.46 2.17
C TYR A 41 -9.60 -7.86 2.40
N LEU A 42 -8.97 -7.41 3.48
CA LEU A 42 -7.63 -7.80 3.92
C LEU A 42 -7.68 -8.32 5.36
N THR A 43 -6.78 -9.26 5.67
CA THR A 43 -6.48 -9.64 7.05
C THR A 43 -5.89 -8.46 7.82
N SER A 44 -5.88 -8.50 9.15
CA SER A 44 -5.31 -7.44 10.00
C SER A 44 -3.85 -7.12 9.65
N ALA A 45 -3.04 -8.13 9.32
CA ALA A 45 -1.67 -7.96 8.86
C ALA A 45 -1.62 -7.24 7.50
N GLY A 46 -2.46 -7.67 6.55
CA GLY A 46 -2.60 -7.02 5.26
C GLY A 46 -2.99 -5.56 5.36
N VAL A 47 -3.95 -5.21 6.23
CA VAL A 47 -4.33 -3.82 6.48
C VAL A 47 -3.15 -2.98 6.97
N SER A 48 -2.34 -3.55 7.87
CA SER A 48 -1.18 -2.86 8.46
C SER A 48 -0.09 -2.61 7.41
N LEU A 49 0.22 -3.62 6.58
CA LEU A 49 1.16 -3.49 5.48
C LEU A 49 0.66 -2.50 4.43
N TRP A 50 -0.61 -2.61 4.06
CA TRP A 50 -1.23 -1.74 3.07
C TRP A 50 -1.21 -0.26 3.51
N ALA A 51 -1.55 0.02 4.78
CA ALA A 51 -1.45 1.36 5.35
C ALA A 51 -0.01 1.88 5.42
N SER A 52 0.94 1.01 5.82
CA SER A 52 2.37 1.38 5.86
C SER A 52 2.90 1.70 4.47
N GLY A 53 2.51 0.92 3.45
CA GLY A 53 2.85 1.17 2.05
C GLY A 53 2.29 2.50 1.54
N ALA A 54 1.05 2.82 1.88
CA ALA A 54 0.45 4.11 1.54
C ALA A 54 1.20 5.30 2.18
N VAL A 55 1.57 5.18 3.46
CA VAL A 55 2.36 6.21 4.17
C VAL A 55 3.74 6.37 3.54
N LEU A 56 4.46 5.28 3.27
CA LEU A 56 5.76 5.31 2.59
C LEU A 56 5.69 6.01 1.24
N SER A 57 4.64 5.71 0.45
CA SER A 57 4.42 6.37 -0.84
C SER A 57 4.19 7.88 -0.68
N LEU A 58 3.37 8.30 0.30
CA LEU A 58 3.12 9.72 0.56
C LEU A 58 4.39 10.45 1.02
N VAL A 59 5.19 9.84 1.90
CA VAL A 59 6.47 10.40 2.33
C VAL A 59 7.44 10.51 1.16
N GLY A 60 7.51 9.50 0.30
CA GLY A 60 8.32 9.53 -0.91
C GLY A 60 7.93 10.65 -1.87
N ILE A 61 6.62 10.87 -2.07
CA ILE A 61 6.10 11.99 -2.87
C ILE A 61 6.49 13.32 -2.24
N ALA A 62 6.25 13.50 -0.94
CA ALA A 62 6.59 14.74 -0.24
C ALA A 62 8.07 15.07 -0.34
N LEU A 63 8.94 14.06 -0.18
CA LEU A 63 10.39 14.22 -0.33
C LEU A 63 10.78 14.60 -1.76
N HIS A 64 10.20 13.93 -2.77
CA HIS A 64 10.47 14.24 -4.18
C HIS A 64 10.00 15.64 -4.60
N LEU A 65 8.93 16.16 -3.98
CA LEU A 65 8.47 17.53 -4.23
C LEU A 65 9.28 18.60 -3.47
N SER A 66 10.07 18.19 -2.47
CA SER A 66 10.89 19.09 -1.65
C SER A 66 12.35 19.18 -2.08
N SER A 67 12.79 18.29 -2.97
CA SER A 67 14.11 18.24 -3.60
C SER A 67 14.14 19.02 -4.90
#